data_AF-A0A0J7KVI3-F1
#
_entry.id   AF-A0A0J7KVI3-F1
#
_cell.length_a   1.000
_cell.length_b   1.000
_cell.length_c   1.000
_cell.angle_alpha   90.00
_cell.angle_beta   90.00
_cell.angle_gamma   90.00
#
_symmetry.space_group_name_H-M   'P 1'
#
loop_
_entity.id
_entity.type
_entity.pdbx_description
1 polymer ?
#
loop_
_entity_poly.entity_id
_entity_poly.type
_entity_poly.pdbx_seq_one_letter_code
_entity_poly.pdbx_strand_id
1 'polypeptide(L)'
;MKRKLTKENYIAEDGADVNSIQEPSDLRGDERNIAILFFLYLLQGIPLGLCGSIPILLQNRGVSYRQQAEFSFVQWPFSLKLLWAPIVDSIFSQKFGRRKTWLIPTQYLMGMFMLLLSNYVEHWLGKEHEKPNIEMLTALFFSLNVLAATQDIVVDGWALTMLKRCNVGYASTCNSVGQTAGYFVGYVLFISLESVEFCNSYLRSVPSDEGMLTLPGFLYFWGWAFIVTTTIIALFKHENKERISKGEELNMDVKHAYKLLWHILKLPAIKTTVIFLLTAKIGFSACDAVTGLKLIEAGIPKEKFAFIIVPMIPLQIILPLVISKYTAGPRPMDVYMKAMPYR
;
A
#
# COMPACT_ATOMS: atom_id res chain seq x y z
N MET A 1 48.19 -45.82 -14.81
CA MET A 1 47.14 -46.73 -15.32
C MET A 1 45.84 -45.93 -15.44
N LYS A 2 45.53 -45.47 -16.65
CA LYS A 2 44.33 -44.68 -16.98
C LYS A 2 43.10 -45.58 -16.89
N ARG A 3 42.08 -45.21 -16.10
CA ARG A 3 40.77 -45.88 -16.14
C ARG A 3 39.74 -44.86 -16.64
N LYS A 4 39.37 -45.04 -17.91
CA LYS A 4 38.22 -44.41 -18.57
C LYS A 4 36.97 -44.70 -17.75
N LEU A 5 36.19 -43.67 -17.42
CA LEU A 5 34.77 -43.80 -17.10
C LEU A 5 33.99 -43.16 -18.25
N THR A 6 33.16 -44.01 -18.82
CA THR A 6 32.48 -43.89 -20.09
C THR A 6 31.30 -42.92 -19.96
N LYS A 7 31.06 -42.13 -21.01
CA LYS A 7 29.80 -41.41 -21.24
C LYS A 7 28.66 -42.42 -21.28
N GLU A 8 27.72 -42.32 -20.36
CA GLU A 8 26.37 -42.87 -20.55
C GLU A 8 25.43 -41.71 -20.87
N ASN A 9 24.90 -41.77 -22.09
CA ASN A 9 23.87 -40.88 -22.61
C ASN A 9 22.55 -41.22 -21.91
N TYR A 10 22.08 -40.35 -21.02
CA TYR A 10 20.66 -40.27 -20.70
C TYR A 10 20.04 -39.21 -21.63
N ILE A 11 19.31 -39.69 -22.62
CA ILE A 11 18.38 -38.88 -23.42
C ILE A 11 17.20 -38.57 -22.48
N ALA A 12 17.16 -37.35 -21.95
CA ALA A 12 15.95 -36.80 -21.36
C ALA A 12 15.15 -36.13 -22.48
N GLU A 13 14.04 -36.77 -22.87
CA GLU A 13 12.94 -36.11 -23.55
C GLU A 13 12.34 -35.05 -22.60
N ASP A 14 11.87 -33.95 -23.18
CA ASP A 14 11.37 -32.72 -22.57
C ASP A 14 12.43 -31.69 -22.12
N GLY A 15 12.67 -30.73 -23.03
CA GLY A 15 13.56 -29.59 -22.91
C GLY A 15 13.17 -28.59 -21.83
N ALA A 16 13.55 -28.88 -20.59
CA ALA A 16 13.77 -27.88 -19.56
C ALA A 16 15.27 -27.55 -19.52
N ASP A 17 15.65 -26.37 -20.01
CA ASP A 17 16.98 -25.80 -19.79
C ASP A 17 17.23 -25.65 -18.28
N VAL A 18 18.05 -26.54 -17.70
CA VAL A 18 18.50 -26.51 -16.29
C VAL A 18 19.67 -25.54 -16.08
N ASN A 19 19.74 -24.47 -16.87
CA ASN A 19 20.71 -23.38 -16.70
C ASN A 19 19.98 -22.03 -16.59
N SER A 20 19.13 -21.86 -15.57
CA SER A 20 18.79 -20.52 -15.10
C SER A 20 19.99 -19.94 -14.35
N ILE A 21 21.03 -19.55 -15.10
CA ILE A 21 22.02 -18.62 -14.60
C ILE A 21 21.21 -17.40 -14.17
N GLN A 22 21.08 -17.23 -12.86
CA GLN A 22 20.40 -16.10 -12.25
C GLN A 22 21.25 -14.90 -12.62
N GLU A 23 20.89 -14.22 -13.73
CA GLU A 23 21.60 -13.04 -14.20
C GLU A 23 21.80 -12.10 -13.00
N PRO A 24 23.02 -11.60 -12.76
CA PRO A 24 23.26 -10.69 -11.67
C PRO A 24 22.27 -9.53 -11.78
N SER A 25 21.71 -9.10 -10.64
CA SER A 25 20.70 -8.04 -10.59
C SER A 25 21.28 -6.72 -11.11
N ASP A 26 21.18 -6.51 -12.42
CA ASP A 26 21.56 -5.26 -13.05
C ASP A 26 20.35 -4.32 -13.01
N LEU A 27 20.45 -3.31 -12.14
CA LEU A 27 19.47 -2.24 -12.01
C LEU A 27 19.46 -1.32 -13.23
N ARG A 28 20.51 -1.33 -14.07
CA ARG A 28 20.60 -0.47 -15.25
C ARG A 28 19.44 -0.74 -16.19
N GLY A 29 18.67 0.30 -16.47
CA GLY A 29 17.47 0.25 -17.31
C GLY A 29 16.14 0.06 -16.56
N ASP A 30 16.16 -0.35 -15.29
CA ASP A 30 14.96 -0.44 -14.44
C ASP A 30 14.81 0.75 -13.46
N GLU A 31 15.86 1.57 -13.29
CA GLU A 31 15.88 2.71 -12.35
C GLU A 31 14.65 3.63 -12.50
N ARG A 32 14.29 3.99 -13.74
CA ARG A 32 13.11 4.83 -14.01
C ARG A 32 11.81 4.13 -13.62
N ASN A 33 11.70 2.82 -13.85
CA ASN A 33 10.51 2.04 -13.50
C ASN A 33 10.39 1.89 -11.98
N ILE A 34 11.51 1.63 -11.29
CA ILE A 34 11.60 1.59 -9.84
C ILE A 34 11.19 2.93 -9.23
N ALA A 35 11.70 4.06 -9.76
CA ALA A 35 11.33 5.38 -9.30
C ALA A 35 9.83 5.68 -9.46
N ILE A 36 9.24 5.29 -10.61
CA ILE A 36 7.80 5.44 -10.86
C ILE A 36 6.99 4.57 -9.89
N LEU A 37 7.38 3.31 -9.69
CA LEU A 37 6.70 2.39 -8.76
C LEU A 37 6.78 2.91 -7.33
N PHE A 38 7.96 3.31 -6.88
CA PHE A 38 8.16 3.92 -5.57
C PHE A 38 7.24 5.14 -5.37
N PHE A 39 7.19 6.04 -6.35
CA PHE A 39 6.35 7.23 -6.28
C PHE A 39 4.85 6.88 -6.27
N LEU A 40 4.42 5.89 -7.06
CA LEU A 40 3.04 5.40 -7.06
C LEU A 40 2.62 4.81 -5.71
N TYR A 41 3.51 4.02 -5.09
CA TYR A 41 3.28 3.47 -3.75
C TYR A 41 3.31 4.55 -2.66
N LEU A 42 4.16 5.57 -2.82
CA LEU A 42 4.15 6.75 -1.94
C LEU A 42 2.81 7.48 -2.02
N LEU A 43 2.30 7.74 -3.23
CA LEU A 43 0.98 8.35 -3.40
C LEU A 43 -0.11 7.52 -2.72
N GLN A 44 -0.07 6.20 -2.86
CA GLN A 44 -1.04 5.30 -2.22
C GLN A 44 -0.95 5.32 -0.68
N GLY A 45 0.26 5.45 -0.12
CA GLY A 45 0.45 5.52 1.32
C GLY A 45 -0.20 6.76 1.96
N ILE A 46 -0.37 7.86 1.22
CA ILE A 46 -0.89 9.11 1.77
C ILE A 46 -2.36 9.00 2.20
N PRO A 47 -3.30 8.55 1.35
CA PRO A 47 -4.67 8.26 1.78
C PRO A 47 -4.73 7.28 2.95
N LEU A 48 -3.89 6.24 2.94
CA LEU A 48 -3.80 5.26 4.03
C LEU A 48 -3.39 5.90 5.36
N GLY A 49 -2.35 6.74 5.33
CA GLY A 49 -1.88 7.51 6.48
C GLY A 49 -2.94 8.47 6.99
N LEU A 50 -3.63 9.16 6.07
CA LEU A 50 -4.71 10.06 6.41
C LEU A 50 -5.83 9.33 7.16
N CYS A 51 -6.23 8.14 6.69
CA CYS A 51 -7.22 7.31 7.39
C CYS A 51 -6.75 6.90 8.80
N GLY A 52 -5.45 6.68 8.99
CA GLY A 52 -4.86 6.42 10.30
C GLY A 52 -4.85 7.63 11.24
N SER A 53 -4.86 8.86 10.69
CA SER A 53 -4.89 10.10 11.47
C SER A 53 -6.26 10.46 12.03
N ILE A 54 -7.33 10.09 11.32
CA ILE A 54 -8.70 10.49 11.67
C ILE A 54 -9.13 10.01 13.07
N PRO A 55 -8.90 8.74 13.50
CA PRO A 55 -9.25 8.30 14.84
C PRO A 55 -8.64 9.17 15.95
N ILE A 56 -7.40 9.64 15.77
CA ILE A 56 -6.72 10.52 16.74
C ILE A 56 -7.36 11.92 16.76
N LEU A 57 -7.71 12.46 15.59
CA LEU A 57 -8.45 13.72 15.52
C LEU A 57 -9.84 13.60 16.18
N LEU A 58 -10.51 12.46 16.03
CA LEU A 58 -11.81 12.18 16.64
C LEU A 58 -11.72 11.96 18.16
N GLN A 59 -10.63 11.33 18.64
CA GLN A 59 -10.41 11.09 20.07
C GLN A 59 -10.38 12.40 20.87
N ASN A 60 -9.73 13.44 20.35
CA ASN A 60 -9.69 14.76 21.00
C ASN A 60 -11.06 15.43 21.09
N ARG A 61 -12.01 15.02 20.25
CA ARG A 61 -13.38 15.55 20.22
C ARG A 61 -14.35 14.75 21.10
N GLY A 62 -13.82 13.85 21.95
CA GLY A 62 -14.62 13.05 22.88
C GLY A 62 -15.46 11.97 22.20
N VAL A 63 -15.08 11.52 20.99
CA VAL A 63 -15.82 10.47 20.26
C VAL A 63 -15.67 9.12 20.95
N SER A 64 -16.79 8.41 21.10
CA SER A 64 -16.84 7.12 21.81
C SER A 64 -16.01 6.03 21.12
N TYR A 65 -15.48 5.08 21.89
CA TYR A 65 -14.79 3.90 21.35
C TYR A 65 -15.65 3.09 20.37
N ARG A 66 -16.97 3.06 20.57
CA ARG A 66 -17.91 2.42 19.64
C ARG A 66 -17.85 3.08 18.26
N GLN A 67 -17.92 4.40 18.21
CA GLN A 67 -17.86 5.16 16.95
C GLN A 67 -16.49 5.03 16.28
N GLN A 68 -15.41 4.91 17.05
CA GLN A 68 -14.09 4.63 16.50
C GLN A 68 -13.99 3.22 15.91
N ALA A 69 -14.63 2.23 16.54
CA ALA A 69 -14.77 0.90 15.98
C ALA A 69 -15.61 0.93 14.68
N GLU A 70 -16.67 1.73 14.61
CA GLU A 70 -17.43 1.95 13.38
C GLU A 70 -16.54 2.58 12.28
N PHE A 71 -15.71 3.56 12.60
CA PHE A 71 -14.76 4.13 11.64
C PHE A 71 -13.70 3.11 11.17
N SER A 72 -13.31 2.12 11.99
CA SER A 72 -12.31 1.11 11.60
C SER A 72 -12.70 0.27 10.36
N PHE A 73 -13.99 0.22 10.00
CA PHE A 73 -14.47 -0.44 8.78
C PHE A 73 -13.89 0.17 7.49
N VAL A 74 -13.41 1.41 7.54
CA VAL A 74 -12.70 2.08 6.44
C VAL A 74 -11.51 1.26 5.91
N GLN A 75 -10.89 0.42 6.74
CA GLN A 75 -9.72 -0.40 6.35
C GLN A 75 -10.10 -1.73 5.65
N TRP A 76 -11.36 -2.15 5.73
CA TRP A 76 -11.81 -3.42 5.17
C TRP A 76 -11.56 -3.59 3.66
N PRO A 77 -11.67 -2.55 2.81
CA PRO A 77 -11.38 -2.66 1.40
C PRO A 77 -9.99 -3.27 1.12
N PHE A 78 -8.96 -2.93 1.90
CA PHE A 78 -7.62 -3.51 1.71
C PHE A 78 -7.56 -5.01 1.99
N SER A 79 -8.38 -5.51 2.92
CA SER A 79 -8.52 -6.94 3.19
C SER A 79 -9.35 -7.66 2.12
N LEU A 80 -10.37 -6.98 1.59
CA LEU A 80 -11.33 -7.53 0.64
C LEU A 80 -10.91 -7.38 -0.82
N LYS A 81 -9.84 -6.62 -1.12
CA LYS A 81 -9.39 -6.31 -2.49
C LYS A 81 -9.20 -7.53 -3.39
N LEU A 82 -8.84 -8.67 -2.80
CA LEU A 82 -8.75 -9.96 -3.48
C LEU A 82 -10.04 -10.35 -4.22
N LEU A 83 -11.21 -9.92 -3.71
CA LEU A 83 -12.51 -10.27 -4.27
C LEU A 83 -12.76 -9.61 -5.63
N TRP A 84 -12.24 -8.40 -5.88
CA TRP A 84 -12.43 -7.71 -7.16
C TRP A 84 -11.14 -7.59 -7.99
N ALA A 85 -9.99 -8.02 -7.45
CA ALA A 85 -8.75 -8.10 -8.23
C ALA A 85 -8.90 -8.85 -9.57
N PRO A 86 -9.60 -10.01 -9.65
CA PRO A 86 -9.84 -10.68 -10.93
C PRO A 86 -10.61 -9.83 -11.95
N ILE A 87 -11.53 -8.97 -11.50
CA ILE A 87 -12.31 -8.07 -12.37
C ILE A 87 -11.39 -7.00 -12.96
N VAL A 88 -10.57 -6.38 -12.12
CA VAL A 88 -9.58 -5.37 -12.52
C VAL A 88 -8.58 -5.96 -13.52
N ASP A 89 -8.20 -7.22 -13.32
CA ASP A 89 -7.28 -7.93 -14.21
C ASP A 89 -7.91 -8.32 -15.55
N SER A 90 -9.21 -8.66 -15.59
CA SER A 90 -9.89 -9.17 -16.79
C SER A 90 -10.48 -8.08 -17.67
N ILE A 91 -10.95 -6.96 -17.10
CA ILE A 91 -11.61 -5.88 -17.85
C ILE A 91 -10.57 -4.83 -18.21
N PHE A 92 -10.25 -4.63 -19.49
CA PHE A 92 -9.37 -3.55 -19.89
C PHE A 92 -9.55 -3.12 -21.35
N SER A 93 -9.07 -1.93 -21.68
CA SER A 93 -9.08 -1.40 -23.05
C SER A 93 -7.72 -1.62 -23.72
N GLN A 94 -7.72 -2.35 -24.83
CA GLN A 94 -6.52 -2.63 -25.64
C GLN A 94 -5.86 -1.35 -26.19
N LYS A 95 -6.62 -0.26 -26.38
CA LYS A 95 -6.08 1.01 -26.87
C LYS A 95 -5.26 1.75 -25.81
N PHE A 96 -5.65 1.65 -24.54
CA PHE A 96 -5.08 2.43 -23.44
C PHE A 96 -4.04 1.64 -22.63
N GLY A 97 -4.08 0.31 -22.69
CA GLY A 97 -3.23 -0.58 -21.91
C GLY A 97 -3.95 -1.15 -20.69
N ARG A 98 -3.53 -2.34 -20.23
CA ARG A 98 -4.23 -3.11 -19.18
C ARG A 98 -4.21 -2.38 -17.84
N ARG A 99 -3.05 -1.85 -17.43
CA ARG A 99 -2.90 -1.22 -16.10
C ARG A 99 -3.39 0.22 -16.13
N LYS A 100 -3.07 0.97 -17.19
CA LYS A 100 -3.58 2.33 -17.42
C LYS A 100 -5.10 2.45 -17.45
N THR A 101 -5.81 1.46 -17.98
CA THR A 101 -7.28 1.48 -18.04
C THR A 101 -7.90 1.64 -16.65
N TRP A 102 -7.27 1.09 -15.61
CA TRP A 102 -7.76 1.20 -14.23
C TRP A 102 -7.02 2.25 -13.41
N LEU A 103 -5.70 2.38 -13.57
CA LEU A 103 -4.89 3.32 -12.79
C LEU A 103 -5.39 4.76 -12.96
N ILE A 104 -5.59 5.18 -14.21
CA ILE A 104 -5.88 6.59 -14.53
C ILE A 104 -7.26 7.01 -14.01
N PRO A 105 -8.36 6.29 -14.29
CA PRO A 105 -9.65 6.63 -13.71
C PRO A 105 -9.65 6.58 -12.19
N THR A 106 -9.02 5.57 -11.59
CA THR A 106 -9.00 5.41 -10.13
C THR A 106 -8.29 6.58 -9.45
N GLN A 107 -7.10 6.98 -9.93
CA GLN A 107 -6.39 8.10 -9.35
C GLN A 107 -7.09 9.45 -9.59
N TYR A 108 -7.70 9.67 -10.76
CA TYR A 108 -8.52 10.86 -10.98
C TYR A 108 -9.73 10.90 -10.04
N LEU A 109 -10.42 9.77 -9.86
CA LEU A 109 -11.52 9.67 -8.91
C LEU A 109 -11.04 9.94 -7.49
N MET A 110 -9.88 9.42 -7.08
CA MET A 110 -9.30 9.73 -5.76
C MET A 110 -8.99 11.22 -5.61
N GLY A 111 -8.33 11.83 -6.60
CA GLY A 111 -8.01 13.26 -6.57
C GLY A 111 -9.26 14.13 -6.49
N MET A 112 -10.25 13.87 -7.35
CA MET A 112 -11.54 14.55 -7.33
C MET A 112 -12.28 14.33 -6.01
N PHE A 113 -12.25 13.11 -5.46
CA PHE A 113 -12.88 12.80 -4.18
C PHE A 113 -12.21 13.55 -3.03
N MET A 114 -10.88 13.66 -3.02
CA MET A 114 -10.15 14.46 -2.03
C MET A 114 -10.46 15.96 -2.15
N LEU A 115 -10.60 16.50 -3.37
CA LEU A 115 -11.04 17.88 -3.59
C LEU A 115 -12.49 18.13 -3.15
N LEU A 116 -13.38 17.16 -3.34
CA LEU A 116 -14.74 17.26 -2.82
C LEU A 116 -14.72 17.22 -1.29
N LEU A 117 -13.96 16.28 -0.71
CA LEU A 117 -13.81 16.19 0.73
C LEU A 117 -13.23 17.46 1.34
N SER A 118 -12.25 18.11 0.71
CA SER A 118 -11.66 19.34 1.27
C SER A 118 -12.72 20.42 1.54
N ASN A 119 -13.78 20.50 0.73
CA ASN A 119 -14.82 21.51 0.88
C ASN A 119 -15.85 21.17 1.98
N TYR A 120 -16.03 19.89 2.31
CA TYR A 120 -17.09 19.43 3.22
C TYR A 120 -16.56 18.79 4.51
N VAL A 121 -15.28 18.45 4.59
CA VAL A 121 -14.73 17.66 5.69
C VAL A 121 -14.88 18.36 7.04
N GLU A 122 -14.73 19.68 7.11
CA GLU A 122 -14.94 20.45 8.35
C GLU A 122 -16.39 20.39 8.83
N HIS A 123 -17.35 20.38 7.91
CA HIS A 123 -18.76 20.24 8.26
C HIS A 123 -19.04 18.87 8.89
N TRP A 124 -18.44 17.80 8.36
CA TRP A 124 -18.67 16.44 8.86
C TRP A 124 -17.84 16.07 10.09
N LEU A 125 -16.63 16.62 10.22
CA LEU A 125 -15.83 16.49 11.44
C LEU A 125 -16.48 17.26 12.61
N GLY A 126 -17.32 18.24 12.32
CA GLY A 126 -17.96 19.13 13.29
C GLY A 126 -17.02 20.27 13.73
N LYS A 127 -17.57 21.42 14.11
CA LYS A 127 -16.82 22.45 14.86
C LYS A 127 -16.74 22.05 16.34
N GLU A 128 -16.00 22.80 17.17
CA GLU A 128 -15.68 22.48 18.58
C GLU A 128 -16.86 22.14 19.52
N HIS A 129 -18.12 22.23 19.08
CA HIS A 129 -19.31 21.84 19.85
C HIS A 129 -20.39 21.06 19.06
N GLU A 130 -20.10 20.60 17.84
CA GLU A 130 -21.03 19.79 17.04
C GLU A 130 -20.58 18.32 17.00
N LYS A 131 -21.54 17.39 17.12
CA LYS A 131 -21.23 15.96 17.06
C LYS A 131 -20.78 15.59 15.64
N PRO A 132 -19.59 14.98 15.47
CA PRO A 132 -19.15 14.51 14.15
C PRO A 132 -20.12 13.46 13.60
N ASN A 133 -20.41 13.52 12.30
CA ASN A 133 -21.17 12.49 11.63
C ASN A 133 -20.25 11.34 11.23
N ILE A 134 -20.05 10.42 12.17
CA ILE A 134 -19.13 9.29 12.01
C ILE A 134 -19.58 8.35 10.90
N GLU A 135 -20.88 8.17 10.69
CA GLU A 135 -21.41 7.31 9.63
C GLU A 135 -21.04 7.85 8.24
N MET A 136 -21.30 9.13 7.99
CA MET A 136 -20.94 9.78 6.73
C MET A 136 -19.42 9.81 6.52
N LEU A 137 -18.65 10.10 7.58
CA LEU A 137 -17.20 10.09 7.53
C LEU A 137 -16.66 8.69 7.18
N THR A 138 -17.23 7.65 7.79
CA THR A 138 -16.91 6.24 7.50
C THR A 138 -17.24 5.90 6.06
N ALA A 139 -18.43 6.25 5.56
CA ALA A 139 -18.84 5.98 4.18
C ALA A 139 -17.93 6.68 3.15
N LEU A 140 -17.54 7.93 3.43
CA LEU A 140 -16.66 8.71 2.57
C LEU A 140 -15.25 8.11 2.52
N PHE A 141 -14.63 7.89 3.68
CA PHE A 141 -13.29 7.32 3.74
C PHE A 141 -13.26 5.86 3.28
N PHE A 142 -14.33 5.09 3.49
CA PHE A 142 -14.47 3.75 2.94
C PHE A 142 -14.43 3.79 1.41
N SER A 143 -15.15 4.73 0.80
CA SER A 143 -15.16 4.94 -0.66
C SER A 143 -13.77 5.32 -1.19
N LEU A 144 -13.06 6.22 -0.49
CA LEU A 144 -11.66 6.55 -0.81
C LEU A 144 -10.74 5.31 -0.70
N ASN A 145 -10.95 4.45 0.30
CA ASN A 145 -10.15 3.22 0.48
C ASN A 145 -10.46 2.15 -0.56
N VAL A 146 -11.69 2.04 -1.05
CA VAL A 146 -12.02 1.16 -2.19
C VAL A 146 -11.25 1.59 -3.44
N LEU A 147 -11.15 2.90 -3.70
CA LEU A 147 -10.34 3.42 -4.80
C LEU A 147 -8.85 3.15 -4.56
N ALA A 148 -8.33 3.44 -3.37
CA ALA A 148 -6.92 3.19 -3.03
C ALA A 148 -6.55 1.70 -3.13
N ALA A 149 -7.43 0.79 -2.67
CA ALA A 149 -7.24 -0.65 -2.79
C ALA A 149 -7.31 -1.13 -4.25
N THR A 150 -8.13 -0.49 -5.09
CA THR A 150 -8.16 -0.75 -6.53
C THR A 150 -6.88 -0.28 -7.21
N GLN A 151 -6.36 0.89 -6.83
CA GLN A 151 -5.07 1.39 -7.30
C GLN A 151 -3.94 0.42 -6.92
N ASP A 152 -3.93 -0.07 -5.68
CA ASP A 152 -2.93 -1.01 -5.17
C ASP A 152 -2.86 -2.29 -6.03
N ILE A 153 -4.01 -2.92 -6.33
CA ILE A 153 -4.08 -4.09 -7.24
C ILE A 153 -3.41 -3.78 -8.58
N VAL A 154 -3.71 -2.61 -9.15
CA VAL A 154 -3.19 -2.21 -10.46
C VAL A 154 -1.69 -1.97 -10.41
N VAL A 155 -1.19 -1.27 -9.39
CA VAL A 155 0.25 -0.95 -9.25
C VAL A 155 1.05 -2.21 -8.97
N ASP A 156 0.57 -3.11 -8.10
CA ASP A 156 1.19 -4.42 -7.85
C ASP A 156 1.26 -5.25 -9.13
N GLY A 157 0.16 -5.30 -9.89
CA GLY A 157 0.12 -5.98 -11.18
C GLY A 157 0.99 -5.30 -12.25
N TRP A 158 1.25 -4.00 -12.14
CA TRP A 158 2.13 -3.25 -13.05
C TRP A 158 3.60 -3.45 -12.72
N ALA A 159 3.95 -3.59 -11.44
CA ALA A 159 5.33 -3.82 -11.00
C ALA A 159 5.92 -5.09 -11.61
N LEU A 160 5.12 -6.17 -11.69
CA LEU A 160 5.53 -7.44 -12.30
C LEU A 160 5.84 -7.33 -13.80
N THR A 161 5.22 -6.39 -14.51
CA THR A 161 5.41 -6.21 -15.96
C THR A 161 6.39 -5.10 -16.31
N MET A 162 6.57 -4.11 -15.43
CA MET A 162 7.51 -3.00 -15.56
C MET A 162 8.96 -3.38 -15.26
N LEU A 163 9.20 -4.29 -14.32
CA LEU A 163 10.54 -4.70 -13.92
C LEU A 163 11.07 -5.86 -14.80
N LYS A 164 12.40 -6.00 -14.89
CA LYS A 164 13.04 -7.20 -15.42
C LYS A 164 12.79 -8.39 -14.47
N ARG A 165 12.76 -9.61 -15.01
CA ARG A 165 12.53 -10.85 -14.21
C ARG A 165 13.49 -10.99 -13.02
N CYS A 166 14.76 -10.61 -13.20
CA CYS A 166 15.77 -10.61 -12.13
C CYS A 166 15.50 -9.57 -11.02
N ASN A 167 14.76 -8.51 -11.33
CA ASN A 167 14.50 -7.39 -10.44
C ASN A 167 13.08 -7.38 -9.86
N VAL A 168 12.23 -8.35 -10.18
CA VAL A 168 10.84 -8.43 -9.67
C VAL A 168 10.79 -8.46 -8.14
N GLY A 169 11.82 -9.00 -7.47
CA GLY A 169 11.93 -8.96 -6.01
C GLY A 169 11.91 -7.54 -5.41
N TYR A 170 12.40 -6.53 -6.15
CA TYR A 170 12.35 -5.13 -5.72
C TYR A 170 10.94 -4.54 -5.72
N ALA A 171 9.96 -5.16 -6.39
CA ALA A 171 8.57 -4.70 -6.36
C ALA A 171 8.02 -4.63 -4.93
N SER A 172 8.23 -5.70 -4.15
CA SER A 172 7.80 -5.78 -2.75
C SER A 172 8.51 -4.75 -1.86
N THR A 173 9.78 -4.48 -2.13
CA THR A 173 10.55 -3.44 -1.44
C THR A 173 10.02 -2.04 -1.78
N CYS A 174 9.74 -1.76 -3.06
CA CYS A 174 9.16 -0.48 -3.48
C CYS A 174 7.77 -0.26 -2.85
N ASN A 175 6.96 -1.32 -2.80
CA ASN A 175 5.66 -1.31 -2.14
C ASN A 175 5.83 -0.95 -0.66
N SER A 176 6.61 -1.75 0.08
CA SER A 176 6.79 -1.56 1.52
C SER A 176 7.33 -0.18 1.87
N VAL A 177 8.43 0.23 1.23
CA VAL A 177 9.09 1.51 1.54
C VAL A 177 8.26 2.70 1.05
N GLY A 178 7.68 2.61 -0.15
CA GLY A 178 6.85 3.66 -0.73
C GLY A 178 5.59 3.90 0.11
N GLN A 179 4.82 2.84 0.41
CA GLN A 179 3.61 2.96 1.22
C GLN A 179 3.92 3.46 2.63
N THR A 180 5.00 3.00 3.28
CA THR A 180 5.42 3.51 4.59
C THR A 180 5.77 5.01 4.53
N ALA A 181 6.50 5.46 3.51
CA ALA A 181 6.82 6.87 3.34
C ALA A 181 5.56 7.72 3.10
N GLY A 182 4.63 7.25 2.28
CA GLY A 182 3.34 7.90 2.07
C GLY A 182 2.49 7.94 3.34
N TYR A 183 2.43 6.83 4.07
CA TYR A 183 1.71 6.72 5.34
C TYR A 183 2.25 7.70 6.36
N PHE A 184 3.57 7.85 6.45
CA PHE A 184 4.21 8.86 7.29
C PHE A 184 3.73 10.28 6.96
N VAL A 185 3.70 10.64 5.67
CA VAL A 185 3.24 11.94 5.20
C VAL A 185 1.75 12.15 5.54
N GLY A 186 0.92 11.14 5.28
CA GLY A 186 -0.53 11.19 5.53
C GLY A 186 -0.92 11.17 7.01
N TYR A 187 -0.06 10.63 7.88
CA TYR A 187 -0.37 10.42 9.28
C TYR A 187 0.43 11.34 10.19
N VAL A 188 1.73 11.09 10.34
CA VAL A 188 2.56 11.73 11.37
C VAL A 188 2.87 13.17 10.99
N LEU A 189 3.30 13.40 9.74
CA LEU A 189 3.58 14.75 9.25
C LEU A 189 2.31 15.60 9.32
N PHE A 190 1.19 15.04 8.87
CA PHE A 190 -0.11 15.70 8.94
C PHE A 190 -0.51 16.07 10.37
N ILE A 191 -0.55 15.11 11.31
CA ILE A 191 -0.90 15.39 12.73
C ILE A 191 0.05 16.41 13.37
N SER A 192 1.34 16.35 13.03
CA SER A 192 2.33 17.30 13.56
C SER A 192 2.09 18.72 13.05
N LEU A 193 1.82 18.87 11.75
CA LEU A 193 1.58 20.17 11.13
C LEU A 193 0.18 20.74 11.42
N GLU A 194 -0.78 19.89 11.78
CA GLU A 194 -2.11 20.29 12.22
C GLU A 194 -2.12 20.72 13.71
N SER A 195 -1.24 20.18 14.55
CA SER A 195 -1.12 20.61 15.95
C SER A 195 -0.56 22.03 16.07
N VAL A 196 -1.32 22.88 16.76
CA VAL A 196 -0.98 24.26 17.10
C VAL A 196 0.26 24.29 18.01
N GLU A 197 0.27 23.44 19.03
CA GLU A 197 1.34 23.31 20.02
C GLU A 197 2.65 22.90 19.36
N PHE A 198 2.61 21.90 18.47
CA PHE A 198 3.79 21.45 17.74
C PHE A 198 4.33 22.57 16.84
N CYS A 199 3.46 23.22 16.06
CA CYS A 199 3.85 24.29 15.16
C CYS A 199 4.47 25.48 15.92
N ASN A 200 3.85 25.90 17.03
CA ASN A 200 4.33 27.02 17.83
C ASN A 200 5.61 26.69 18.61
N SER A 201 5.83 25.44 18.99
CA SER A 201 7.01 25.03 19.76
C SER A 201 8.24 24.76 18.88
N TYR A 202 8.05 24.26 17.65
CA TYR A 202 9.16 23.75 16.83
C TYR A 202 9.33 24.41 15.46
N LEU A 203 8.28 25.00 14.88
CA LEU A 203 8.30 25.48 13.49
C LEU A 203 8.12 27.00 13.36
N ARG A 204 7.37 27.64 14.24
CA ARG A 204 7.08 29.07 14.19
C ARG A 204 7.95 29.87 15.14
N SER A 205 8.31 31.07 14.70
CA SER A 205 8.90 32.10 15.58
C SER A 205 7.85 33.01 16.22
N VAL A 206 6.64 33.10 15.62
CA VAL A 206 5.51 33.88 16.15
C VAL A 206 4.34 32.91 16.41
N PRO A 207 3.81 32.84 17.65
CA PRO A 207 2.68 31.99 17.98
C PRO A 207 1.43 32.36 17.18
N SER A 208 0.67 31.34 16.78
CA SER A 208 -0.65 31.48 16.13
C SER A 208 -1.57 30.39 16.62
N ASP A 209 -2.87 30.66 16.63
CA ASP A 209 -3.91 29.78 17.19
C ASP A 209 -4.34 28.65 16.24
N GLU A 210 -3.82 28.61 15.01
CA GLU A 210 -4.15 27.58 14.02
C GLU A 210 -2.93 26.73 13.66
N GLY A 211 -3.12 25.46 13.29
CA GLY A 211 -2.06 24.62 12.74
C GLY A 211 -1.47 25.21 11.45
N MET A 212 -0.26 24.82 11.06
CA MET A 212 0.29 25.20 9.74
C MET A 212 -0.49 24.58 8.59
N LEU A 213 -1.13 23.44 8.84
CA LEU A 213 -1.83 22.66 7.84
C LEU A 213 -3.18 22.21 8.40
N THR A 214 -4.26 22.57 7.71
CA THR A 214 -5.61 22.10 8.03
C THR A 214 -5.94 20.83 7.25
N LEU A 215 -6.89 20.04 7.74
CA LEU A 215 -7.38 18.85 7.04
C LEU A 215 -7.91 19.17 5.63
N PRO A 216 -8.74 20.22 5.43
CA PRO A 216 -9.09 20.71 4.09
C PRO A 216 -7.88 21.06 3.23
N GLY A 217 -6.92 21.81 3.77
CA GLY A 217 -5.73 22.23 3.03
C GLY A 217 -4.91 21.03 2.56
N PHE A 218 -4.75 20.02 3.42
CA PHE A 218 -4.07 18.78 3.08
C PHE A 218 -4.79 18.01 1.97
N LEU A 219 -6.10 17.83 2.09
CA LEU A 219 -6.93 17.17 1.09
C LEU A 219 -6.93 17.92 -0.25
N TYR A 220 -6.98 19.25 -0.22
CA TYR A 220 -6.96 20.10 -1.40
C TYR A 220 -5.63 19.96 -2.16
N PHE A 221 -4.50 20.08 -1.44
CA PHE A 221 -3.17 19.93 -2.01
C PHE A 221 -2.97 18.56 -2.64
N TRP A 222 -3.28 17.49 -1.89
CA TRP A 222 -3.10 16.13 -2.39
C TRP A 222 -4.10 15.78 -3.49
N GLY A 223 -5.33 16.30 -3.45
CA GLY A 223 -6.29 16.14 -4.53
C GLY A 223 -5.75 16.62 -5.88
N TRP A 224 -5.15 17.82 -5.90
CA TRP A 224 -4.45 18.33 -7.09
C TRP A 224 -3.19 17.54 -7.42
N ALA A 225 -2.40 17.14 -6.42
CA ALA A 225 -1.20 16.33 -6.65
C ALA A 225 -1.55 15.00 -7.33
N PHE A 226 -2.62 14.31 -6.91
CA PHE A 226 -3.12 13.11 -7.58
C PHE A 226 -3.51 13.40 -9.02
N ILE A 227 -4.31 14.44 -9.28
CA ILE A 227 -4.73 14.81 -10.65
C ILE A 227 -3.51 15.08 -11.54
N VAL A 228 -2.59 15.93 -11.11
CA VAL A 228 -1.40 16.33 -11.87
C VAL A 228 -0.49 15.12 -12.14
N THR A 229 -0.22 14.31 -11.12
CA THR A 229 0.65 13.13 -11.27
C THR A 229 0.01 12.09 -12.19
N THR A 230 -1.30 11.88 -12.10
CA THR A 230 -2.04 11.01 -13.02
C THR A 230 -1.97 11.52 -14.44
N THR A 231 -2.12 12.83 -14.68
CA THR A 231 -1.96 13.42 -16.02
C THR A 231 -0.55 13.18 -16.57
N ILE A 232 0.48 13.38 -15.74
CA ILE A 232 1.88 13.11 -16.13
C ILE A 232 2.07 11.63 -16.50
N ILE A 233 1.57 10.70 -15.68
CA ILE A 233 1.68 9.26 -15.97
C ILE A 233 0.91 8.88 -17.23
N ALA A 234 -0.28 9.45 -17.41
CA ALA A 234 -1.11 9.22 -18.59
C ALA A 234 -0.40 9.61 -19.88
N LEU A 235 0.28 10.76 -19.89
CA LEU A 235 0.97 11.29 -21.07
C LEU A 235 2.35 10.64 -21.32
N PHE A 236 3.18 10.49 -20.28
CA PHE A 236 4.59 10.14 -20.47
C PHE A 236 4.89 8.65 -20.41
N LYS A 237 4.14 7.87 -19.63
CA LYS A 237 4.47 6.45 -19.43
C LYS A 237 3.72 5.59 -20.43
N HIS A 238 4.34 5.07 -21.47
CA HIS A 238 3.66 4.15 -22.39
C HIS A 238 3.74 2.69 -21.88
N GLU A 239 2.67 1.92 -22.05
CA GLU A 239 2.69 0.46 -21.81
C GLU A 239 3.25 -0.25 -23.05
N ASN A 240 4.26 -1.09 -22.85
CA ASN A 240 4.86 -1.87 -23.94
C ASN A 240 3.91 -2.98 -24.39
N LYS A 241 3.32 -2.83 -25.58
CA LYS A 241 2.44 -3.82 -26.22
C LYS A 241 3.16 -5.13 -26.57
N GLU A 242 4.47 -5.09 -26.82
CA GLU A 242 5.24 -6.25 -27.33
C GLU A 242 5.37 -7.43 -26.35
N ARG A 243 5.32 -7.20 -25.03
CA ARG A 243 5.30 -8.32 -24.04
C ARG A 243 3.95 -9.04 -23.97
N ILE A 244 2.87 -8.40 -24.41
CA ILE A 244 1.50 -8.97 -24.38
C ILE A 244 1.32 -9.97 -25.53
N SER A 245 1.99 -9.74 -26.67
CA SER A 245 1.81 -10.52 -27.90
C SER A 245 2.45 -11.92 -27.89
N LYS A 246 3.37 -12.24 -26.96
CA LYS A 246 4.06 -13.54 -26.92
C LYS A 246 3.58 -14.51 -25.84
N GLY A 247 2.51 -14.22 -25.08
CA GLY A 247 2.08 -15.13 -24.01
C GLY A 247 0.61 -15.13 -23.58
N GLU A 248 -0.17 -14.05 -23.78
CA GLU A 248 -1.53 -13.99 -23.22
C GLU A 248 -2.46 -13.13 -24.10
N GLU A 249 -2.76 -13.59 -25.32
CA GLU A 249 -4.05 -13.27 -25.96
C GLU A 249 -5.16 -14.15 -25.37
N LEU A 250 -5.35 -14.04 -24.06
CA LEU A 250 -6.59 -14.44 -23.45
C LEU A 250 -7.16 -13.17 -22.86
N ASN A 251 -8.20 -12.64 -23.49
CA ASN A 251 -9.27 -12.01 -22.72
C ASN A 251 -9.67 -13.06 -21.68
N MET A 252 -8.98 -13.10 -20.53
CA MET A 252 -9.31 -14.01 -19.45
C MET A 252 -10.70 -13.61 -19.03
N ASP A 253 -11.68 -14.42 -19.46
CA ASP A 253 -13.05 -14.28 -18.99
C ASP A 253 -13.02 -14.15 -17.46
N VAL A 254 -13.77 -13.20 -16.92
CA VAL A 254 -13.79 -12.90 -15.49
C VAL A 254 -14.00 -14.19 -14.68
N LYS A 255 -14.84 -15.08 -15.20
CA LYS A 255 -15.09 -16.41 -14.63
C LYS A 255 -13.82 -17.28 -14.57
N HIS A 256 -12.97 -17.22 -15.58
CA HIS A 256 -11.71 -17.95 -15.60
C HIS A 256 -10.72 -17.39 -14.57
N ALA A 257 -10.62 -16.06 -14.45
CA ALA A 257 -9.78 -15.42 -13.43
C ALA A 257 -10.23 -15.79 -12.01
N TYR A 258 -11.53 -15.80 -11.74
CA TYR A 258 -12.07 -16.31 -10.47
C TYR A 258 -11.81 -17.80 -10.26
N LYS A 259 -11.92 -18.63 -11.30
CA LYS A 259 -11.63 -20.07 -11.23
C LYS A 259 -10.15 -20.31 -10.88
N LEU A 260 -9.24 -19.51 -11.43
CA LEU A 260 -7.81 -19.55 -11.11
C LEU A 260 -7.56 -19.16 -9.64
N LEU A 261 -8.15 -18.04 -9.18
CA LEU A 261 -8.07 -17.62 -7.78
C LEU A 261 -8.54 -18.72 -6.83
N TRP A 262 -9.67 -19.35 -7.14
CA TRP A 262 -10.20 -20.47 -6.36
C TRP A 262 -9.26 -21.68 -6.34
N HIS A 263 -8.58 -21.97 -7.45
CA HIS A 263 -7.58 -23.03 -7.52
C HIS A 263 -6.35 -22.70 -6.65
N ILE A 264 -5.88 -21.46 -6.66
CA ILE A 264 -4.76 -21.00 -5.82
C ILE A 264 -5.11 -21.15 -4.34
N LEU A 265 -6.31 -20.73 -3.92
CA LEU A 265 -6.78 -20.89 -2.53
C LEU A 265 -6.90 -22.35 -2.09
N LYS A 266 -7.02 -23.30 -3.03
CA LYS A 266 -7.07 -24.74 -2.73
C LYS A 266 -5.70 -25.35 -2.46
N LEU A 267 -4.60 -24.69 -2.86
CA LEU A 267 -3.24 -25.21 -2.68
C LEU A 267 -2.93 -25.36 -1.18
N PRO A 268 -2.34 -26.50 -0.75
CA PRO A 268 -2.10 -26.78 0.67
C PRO A 268 -1.17 -25.74 1.30
N ALA A 269 -0.11 -25.33 0.60
CA ALA A 269 0.82 -24.30 1.07
C ALA A 269 0.13 -22.94 1.30
N ILE A 270 -0.81 -22.56 0.43
CA ILE A 270 -1.57 -21.32 0.56
C ILE A 270 -2.50 -21.41 1.78
N LYS A 271 -3.21 -22.53 1.97
CA LYS A 271 -4.07 -22.73 3.15
C LYS A 271 -3.30 -22.60 4.46
N THR A 272 -2.14 -23.27 4.56
CA THR A 272 -1.29 -23.19 5.75
C THR A 272 -0.83 -21.75 5.99
N THR A 273 -0.41 -21.04 4.94
CA THR A 273 0.02 -19.64 5.03
C THR A 273 -1.12 -18.73 5.46
N VAL A 274 -2.33 -18.91 4.92
CA VAL A 274 -3.52 -18.13 5.28
C VAL A 274 -3.90 -18.35 6.74
N ILE A 275 -3.98 -19.61 7.19
CA ILE A 275 -4.30 -19.93 8.60
C ILE A 275 -3.28 -19.27 9.53
N PHE A 276 -1.99 -19.43 9.22
CA PHE A 276 -0.91 -18.87 10.02
C PHE A 276 -0.95 -17.34 10.06
N LEU A 277 -1.13 -16.65 8.93
CA LEU A 277 -1.21 -15.18 8.90
C LEU A 277 -2.44 -14.64 9.63
N LEU A 278 -3.57 -15.37 9.57
CA LEU A 278 -4.79 -14.99 10.30
C LEU A 278 -4.63 -15.16 11.82
N THR A 279 -3.92 -16.18 12.29
CA THR A 279 -3.75 -16.42 13.73
C THR A 279 -2.58 -15.65 14.34
N ALA A 280 -1.51 -15.38 13.58
CA ALA A 280 -0.27 -14.78 14.09
C ALA A 280 -0.48 -13.41 14.78
N LYS A 281 -1.46 -12.62 14.33
CA LYS A 281 -1.72 -11.28 14.86
C LYS A 281 -2.94 -11.16 15.78
N ILE A 282 -3.72 -12.24 15.97
CA ILE A 282 -4.93 -12.19 16.82
C ILE A 282 -4.58 -11.75 18.25
N GLY A 283 -3.51 -12.28 18.83
CA GLY A 283 -3.11 -11.96 20.21
C GLY A 283 -2.66 -10.50 20.42
N PHE A 284 -2.17 -9.84 19.37
CA PHE A 284 -1.72 -8.44 19.43
C PHE A 284 -2.79 -7.44 18.97
N SER A 285 -3.83 -7.90 18.27
CA SER A 285 -4.84 -7.05 17.63
C SER A 285 -5.50 -6.03 18.57
N ALA A 286 -5.91 -6.47 19.77
CA ALA A 286 -6.51 -5.60 20.77
C ALA A 286 -5.52 -4.56 21.32
N CYS A 287 -4.26 -4.96 21.51
CA CYS A 287 -3.20 -4.06 21.96
C CYS A 287 -2.90 -3.01 20.87
N ASP A 288 -2.67 -3.45 19.64
CA ASP A 288 -2.32 -2.58 18.51
C ASP A 288 -3.43 -1.56 18.20
N ALA A 289 -4.70 -1.98 18.27
CA ALA A 289 -5.84 -1.12 17.96
C ALA A 289 -6.13 -0.06 19.04
N VAL A 290 -5.87 -0.38 20.32
CA VAL A 290 -6.35 0.44 21.45
C VAL A 290 -5.24 1.24 22.12
N THR A 291 -3.96 0.82 22.00
CA THR A 291 -2.84 1.47 22.71
C THR A 291 -2.73 2.96 22.40
N GLY A 292 -2.82 3.36 21.13
CA GLY A 292 -2.73 4.78 20.75
C GLY A 292 -3.86 5.62 21.38
N LEU A 293 -5.08 5.11 21.35
CA LEU A 293 -6.24 5.81 21.91
C LEU A 293 -6.17 5.91 23.44
N LYS A 294 -5.75 4.83 24.10
CA LYS A 294 -5.60 4.79 25.57
C LYS A 294 -4.51 5.70 26.09
N LEU A 295 -3.42 5.86 25.35
CA LEU A 295 -2.37 6.81 25.68
C LEU A 295 -2.88 8.26 25.61
N ILE A 296 -3.73 8.59 24.63
CA ILE A 296 -4.39 9.91 24.55
C ILE A 296 -5.37 10.08 25.72
N GLU A 297 -6.18 9.07 26.03
CA GLU A 297 -7.08 9.08 27.19
C GLU A 297 -6.32 9.25 28.51
N ALA A 298 -5.11 8.69 28.62
CA ALA A 298 -4.22 8.85 29.78
C ALA A 298 -3.52 10.23 29.85
N GLY A 299 -3.83 11.15 28.92
CA GLY A 299 -3.32 12.51 28.91
C GLY A 299 -2.02 12.71 28.13
N ILE A 300 -1.60 11.75 27.30
CA ILE A 300 -0.48 11.96 26.38
C ILE A 300 -0.98 12.80 25.18
N PRO A 301 -0.42 14.00 24.95
CA PRO A 301 -0.84 14.84 23.83
C PRO A 301 -0.55 14.17 22.48
N LYS A 302 -1.39 14.45 21.46
CA LYS A 302 -1.26 13.87 20.12
C LYS A 302 0.09 14.15 19.48
N GLU A 303 0.70 15.30 19.75
CA GLU A 303 2.00 15.70 19.26
C GLU A 303 3.15 14.85 19.83
N LYS A 304 2.96 14.24 21.02
CA LYS A 304 3.95 13.30 21.56
C LYS A 304 4.00 11.98 20.81
N PHE A 305 2.94 11.60 20.09
CA PHE A 305 2.99 10.46 19.18
C PHE A 305 3.95 10.71 18.03
N ALA A 306 4.02 11.94 17.52
CA ALA A 306 5.00 12.27 16.49
C ALA A 306 6.42 12.01 16.98
N PHE A 307 6.76 12.35 18.23
CA PHE A 307 8.10 12.06 18.78
C PHE A 307 8.41 10.57 18.93
N ILE A 308 7.40 9.73 19.17
CA ILE A 308 7.59 8.27 19.23
C ILE A 308 7.72 7.67 17.83
N ILE A 309 6.90 8.15 16.89
CA ILE A 309 6.80 7.55 15.56
C ILE A 309 7.92 8.05 14.64
N VAL A 310 8.31 9.33 14.70
CA VAL A 310 9.35 9.95 13.84
C VAL A 310 10.66 9.14 13.80
N PRO A 311 11.25 8.72 14.94
CA PRO A 311 12.45 7.88 14.93
C PRO A 311 12.22 6.48 14.33
N MET A 312 10.99 5.96 14.37
CA MET A 312 10.65 4.64 13.83
C MET A 312 10.57 4.63 12.30
N ILE A 313 10.36 5.76 11.63
CA ILE A 313 10.23 5.81 10.16
C ILE A 313 11.55 5.51 9.45
N PRO A 314 12.70 6.13 9.79
CA PRO A 314 13.98 5.72 9.21
C PRO A 314 14.22 4.23 9.40
N LEU A 315 13.88 3.68 10.57
CA LEU A 315 13.98 2.25 10.82
C LEU A 315 13.06 1.45 9.90
N GLN A 316 11.78 1.83 9.76
CA GLN A 316 10.83 1.15 8.88
C GLN A 316 11.14 1.29 7.38
N ILE A 317 11.89 2.32 6.98
CA ILE A 317 12.36 2.51 5.60
C ILE A 317 13.63 1.71 5.35
N ILE A 318 14.59 1.75 6.27
CA ILE A 318 15.90 1.08 6.13
C ILE A 318 15.76 -0.43 6.30
N LEU A 319 14.92 -0.88 7.24
CA LEU A 319 14.83 -2.29 7.60
C LEU A 319 14.40 -3.18 6.43
N PRO A 320 13.35 -2.86 5.63
CA PRO A 320 13.01 -3.62 4.43
C PRO A 320 14.13 -3.63 3.37
N LEU A 321 14.88 -2.53 3.22
CA LEU A 321 16.00 -2.44 2.27
C LEU A 321 17.18 -3.33 2.67
N VAL A 322 17.42 -3.48 3.98
CA VAL A 322 18.46 -4.37 4.50
C VAL A 322 18.00 -5.82 4.48
N ILE A 323 16.80 -6.10 5.00
CA ILE A 323 16.26 -7.46 5.11
C ILE A 323 16.03 -8.09 3.73
N SER A 324 15.62 -7.32 2.72
CA SER A 324 15.36 -7.87 1.37
C SER A 324 16.56 -8.62 0.78
N LYS A 325 17.79 -8.17 1.08
CA LYS A 325 19.03 -8.85 0.65
C LYS A 325 19.19 -10.24 1.26
N TYR A 326 18.64 -10.45 2.46
CA TYR A 326 18.73 -11.72 3.19
C TYR A 326 17.49 -12.61 2.99
N THR A 327 16.36 -12.05 2.53
CA THR A 327 15.12 -12.80 2.31
C THR A 327 14.87 -13.16 0.85
N ALA A 328 15.60 -12.60 -0.12
CA ALA A 328 15.48 -12.92 -1.55
C ALA A 328 16.03 -14.31 -1.98
N GLY A 329 16.26 -15.23 -1.04
CA GLY A 329 16.78 -16.58 -1.28
C GLY A 329 15.71 -17.60 -1.69
N PRO A 330 16.09 -18.89 -1.87
CA PRO A 330 15.17 -19.95 -2.31
C PRO A 330 14.11 -20.34 -1.25
N ARG A 331 14.25 -19.92 0.00
CA ARG A 331 13.32 -20.18 1.10
C ARG A 331 13.00 -18.91 1.91
N PRO A 332 12.28 -17.94 1.33
CA PRO A 332 12.00 -16.65 1.99
C PRO A 332 11.17 -16.81 3.27
N MET A 333 10.30 -17.83 3.34
CA MET A 333 9.43 -18.08 4.49
C MET A 333 10.15 -18.65 5.72
N ASP A 334 11.32 -19.27 5.57
CA ASP A 334 12.06 -19.86 6.70
C ASP A 334 12.50 -18.79 7.71
N VAL A 335 12.86 -17.60 7.21
CA VAL A 335 13.24 -16.45 8.05
C VAL A 335 12.04 -15.98 8.87
N TYR A 336 10.86 -15.90 8.24
CA TYR A 336 9.64 -15.48 8.92
C TYR A 336 9.17 -16.50 9.96
N MET A 337 9.21 -17.79 9.63
CA MET A 337 8.84 -18.87 10.57
C MET A 337 9.78 -18.96 11.78
N LYS A 338 11.06 -18.60 11.62
CA LYS A 338 12.00 -18.49 12.76
C LYS A 338 11.72 -17.27 13.63
N ALA A 339 11.32 -16.15 13.03
CA ALA A 339 11.03 -14.91 13.75
C ALA A 339 9.69 -14.96 14.49
N MET A 340 8.67 -15.60 13.91
CA MET A 340 7.36 -15.83 14.50
C MET A 340 7.09 -17.35 14.61
N PRO A 341 7.66 -18.03 15.62
CA PRO A 341 7.43 -19.45 15.80
C PRO A 341 5.94 -19.73 16.06
N TYR A 342 5.47 -20.90 15.59
CA TYR A 342 4.12 -21.38 15.88
C TYR A 342 3.86 -21.34 17.38
N ARG A 343 2.79 -20.65 17.78
CA ARG A 343 2.26 -20.63 19.13
C ARG A 343 0.92 -21.31 19.17
#